data_AF-A0A9D6FAG6-F1
#
_entry.id   AF-A0A9D6FAG6-F1
#
_cell.length_a   1.000
_cell.length_b   1.000
_cell.length_c   1.000
_cell.angle_alpha   90.00
_cell.angle_beta   90.00
_cell.angle_gamma   90.00
#
_symmetry.space_group_name_H-M   'P 1'
#
loop_
_entity.id
_entity.type
_entity.pdbx_description
1 polymer ?
#
loop_
_entity_poly.entity_id
_entity_poly.type
_entity_poly.pdbx_seq_one_letter_code
_entity_poly.pdbx_strand_id
1 'polypeptide(L)'
;LGGLRNSLRPLPVLRELLGEGKTVRLRELWEQLDELGDLRELLARALVDSPPLTIADGGVIREGYHAELDELRQLSHSGKQTIAQMEARERQATGIGSLKIKFNNIFGYYIEVSKANLALVPERFERRQTLVNAERFTTPELKEYERKVLDAEDRVRQIEQDLFAGLRTTVGQHAARIRRTAAVIAELDVLSNFAAIASERDYCRPAISEECMLEIQAGRHPVLERLVESLDGERFVPNDLYMNAETDRILIVTGPNMGGKSTYLRQAALISIMAQMGSFVPAARARLPLLDRIYTRIGASDNLARGRSTFMVEMTETAVILNTSGPRSLVILDEIGRGTATFDGLSIAWAVVEYLHSRPGIKALFATHYHELTELAEHLPGVKNRHVSVKESDGNIVFLRRVEPGSADRSYGIEVARLAGLPAEVIERARQVLSQHEQSEHRLSDTLSDGGGGSSGAGNFQLTLFTPAEHALRERLANVNIEELKPLDALNLLAELKKQITPE
;
A
#
# COMPACT_ATOMS: atom_id res chain seq x y z
N LEU A 1 29.01 13.50 7.42
CA LEU A 1 30.05 13.70 6.39
C LEU A 1 30.70 12.39 5.95
N GLY A 2 31.09 11.48 6.86
CA GLY A 2 31.62 10.16 6.48
C GLY A 2 30.69 9.35 5.57
N GLY A 3 29.39 9.30 5.89
CA GLY A 3 28.38 8.68 5.02
C GLY A 3 28.34 9.30 3.62
N LEU A 4 28.29 10.64 3.53
CA LEU A 4 28.34 11.37 2.25
C LEU A 4 29.60 11.00 1.45
N ARG A 5 30.79 11.03 2.07
CA ARG A 5 32.03 10.62 1.40
C ARG A 5 31.91 9.23 0.77
N ASN A 6 31.35 8.27 1.50
CA ASN A 6 31.17 6.91 1.01
C ASN A 6 30.17 6.85 -0.15
N SER A 7 29.06 7.60 -0.06
CA SER A 7 28.06 7.69 -1.13
C SER A 7 28.57 8.38 -2.41
N LEU A 8 29.59 9.25 -2.32
CA LEU A 8 30.21 9.89 -3.50
C LEU A 8 31.20 8.98 -4.24
N ARG A 9 31.75 7.94 -3.60
CA ARG A 9 32.73 7.02 -4.21
C ARG A 9 32.21 6.33 -5.48
N PRO A 10 30.98 5.76 -5.53
CA PRO A 10 30.49 5.04 -6.72
C PRO A 10 30.01 5.93 -7.87
N LEU A 11 29.89 7.25 -7.69
CA LEU A 11 29.30 8.15 -8.71
C LEU A 11 29.99 8.12 -10.09
N PRO A 12 31.33 8.08 -10.20
CA PRO A 12 31.98 8.00 -11.51
C PRO A 12 31.62 6.72 -12.26
N VAL A 13 31.59 5.59 -11.55
CA VAL A 13 31.22 4.29 -12.12
C VAL A 13 29.76 4.33 -12.59
N LEU A 14 28.87 4.90 -11.77
CA LEU A 14 27.47 5.08 -12.16
C LEU A 14 27.33 5.95 -13.41
N ARG A 15 28.11 7.03 -13.51
CA ARG A 15 28.09 7.92 -14.67
C ARG A 15 28.63 7.26 -15.94
N GLU A 16 29.67 6.44 -15.81
CA GLU A 16 30.21 5.65 -16.91
C GLU A 16 29.16 4.68 -17.46
N LEU A 17 28.55 3.88 -16.58
CA LEU A 17 27.47 2.95 -16.95
C LEU A 17 26.27 3.66 -17.60
N LEU A 18 25.89 4.82 -17.07
CA LEU A 18 24.80 5.61 -17.60
C LEU A 18 25.12 6.21 -18.99
N GLY A 19 26.40 6.41 -19.31
CA GLY A 19 26.87 6.91 -20.60
C GLY A 19 26.59 5.98 -21.78
N GLU A 20 26.36 4.70 -21.53
CA GLU A 20 25.92 3.72 -22.55
C GLU A 20 24.43 3.88 -22.93
N GLY A 21 23.68 4.67 -22.15
CA GLY A 21 22.25 4.90 -22.33
C GLY A 21 21.91 5.56 -23.67
N LYS A 22 21.00 4.94 -24.42
CA LYS A 22 20.59 5.42 -25.75
C LYS A 22 19.33 6.28 -25.75
N THR A 23 18.55 6.29 -24.68
CA THR A 23 17.29 7.05 -24.60
C THR A 23 17.53 8.50 -24.22
N VAL A 24 16.65 9.40 -24.66
CA VAL A 24 16.73 10.84 -24.37
C VAL A 24 16.79 11.09 -22.87
N ARG A 25 15.92 10.46 -22.09
CA ARG A 25 15.87 10.66 -20.64
C ARG A 25 17.14 10.19 -19.93
N LEU A 26 17.72 9.06 -20.32
CA LEU A 26 18.98 8.60 -19.73
C LEU A 26 20.14 9.55 -20.04
N ARG A 27 20.16 10.16 -21.24
CA ARG A 27 21.14 11.22 -21.57
C ARG A 27 20.94 12.47 -20.73
N GLU A 28 19.70 12.92 -20.55
CA GLU A 28 19.40 14.07 -19.67
C GLU A 28 19.88 13.80 -18.22
N LEU A 29 19.63 12.59 -17.70
CA LEU A 29 20.09 12.19 -16.37
C LEU A 29 21.63 12.12 -16.30
N TRP A 30 22.29 11.64 -17.36
CA TRP A 30 23.75 11.61 -17.47
C TRP A 30 24.37 13.00 -17.45
N GLU A 31 23.78 13.96 -18.18
CA GLU A 31 24.22 15.36 -18.21
C GLU A 31 24.02 16.06 -16.85
N GLN A 32 22.95 15.71 -16.13
CA GLN A 32 22.64 16.27 -14.81
C GLN A 32 23.44 15.63 -13.66
N LEU A 33 23.98 14.42 -13.86
CA LEU A 33 24.73 13.70 -12.85
C LEU A 33 26.12 14.34 -12.65
N ASP A 34 26.27 15.05 -11.54
CA ASP A 34 27.54 15.60 -11.08
C ASP A 34 28.27 14.56 -10.21
N GLU A 35 29.50 14.21 -10.58
CA GLU A 35 30.32 13.27 -9.80
C GLU A 35 30.79 13.84 -8.46
N LEU A 36 30.69 15.17 -8.27
CA LEU A 36 31.10 15.88 -7.06
C LEU A 36 32.54 15.52 -6.67
N GLY A 37 33.41 15.38 -7.68
CA GLY A 37 34.80 14.93 -7.52
C GLY A 37 35.60 15.79 -6.55
N ASP A 38 35.36 17.11 -6.57
CA ASP A 38 35.93 18.09 -5.66
C ASP A 38 35.58 17.80 -4.19
N LEU A 39 34.29 17.54 -3.90
CA LEU A 39 33.85 17.18 -2.56
C LEU A 39 34.34 15.80 -2.13
N ARG A 40 34.36 14.84 -3.05
CA ARG A 40 34.84 13.49 -2.79
C ARG A 40 36.31 13.52 -2.36
N GLU A 41 37.14 14.26 -3.09
CA GLU A 41 38.58 14.41 -2.78
C GLU A 41 38.82 15.20 -1.49
N LEU A 42 38.06 16.28 -1.25
CA LEU A 42 38.12 17.03 0.00
C LEU A 42 37.83 16.12 1.19
N LEU A 43 36.70 15.39 1.15
CA LEU A 43 36.28 14.53 2.26
C LEU A 43 37.16 13.28 2.42
N ALA A 44 37.73 12.75 1.33
CA ALA A 44 38.67 11.64 1.39
C ALA A 44 39.99 12.03 2.07
N ARG A 45 40.53 13.21 1.74
CA ARG A 45 41.73 13.75 2.39
C ARG A 45 41.48 14.15 3.84
N ALA A 46 40.31 14.71 4.14
CA ALA A 46 40.04 15.27 5.47
C ALA A 46 39.59 14.25 6.51
N LEU A 47 38.85 13.20 6.14
CA LEU A 47 38.21 12.29 7.10
C LEU A 47 38.83 10.89 7.08
N VAL A 48 39.02 10.31 8.28
CA VAL A 48 39.38 8.88 8.45
C VAL A 48 38.29 7.96 7.90
N ASP A 49 38.65 6.74 7.47
CA ASP A 49 37.71 5.83 6.78
C ASP A 49 36.49 5.44 7.62
N SER A 50 36.67 5.27 8.93
CA SER A 50 35.59 4.99 9.88
C SER A 50 35.58 6.05 10.98
N PRO A 51 34.99 7.24 10.72
CA PRO A 51 34.93 8.28 11.74
C PRO A 51 34.00 7.86 12.88
N PRO A 52 34.30 8.25 14.13
CA PRO A 52 33.41 7.99 15.26
C PRO A 52 32.03 8.66 15.10
N LEU A 53 31.06 8.18 15.89
CA LEU A 53 29.67 8.64 15.83
C LEU A 53 29.53 10.08 16.29
N THR A 54 30.30 10.49 17.30
CA THR A 54 30.30 11.84 17.81
C THR A 54 31.66 12.50 17.61
N ILE A 55 31.65 13.82 17.39
CA ILE A 55 32.90 14.58 17.34
C ILE A 55 33.57 14.70 18.71
N ALA A 56 32.83 14.47 19.79
CA ALA A 56 33.36 14.51 21.15
C ALA A 56 34.36 13.38 21.41
N ASP A 57 34.22 12.26 20.69
CA ASP A 57 35.12 11.11 20.77
C ASP A 57 36.48 11.38 20.08
N GLY A 58 36.60 12.47 19.30
CA GLY A 58 37.82 12.85 18.57
C GLY A 58 38.20 11.87 17.47
N GLY A 59 39.35 12.08 16.82
CA GLY A 59 39.88 11.15 15.80
C GLY A 59 39.08 11.17 14.49
N VAL A 60 38.37 12.26 14.21
CA VAL A 60 37.56 12.39 12.98
C VAL A 60 38.42 12.77 11.77
N ILE A 61 39.42 13.62 12.00
CA ILE A 61 40.29 14.17 10.96
C ILE A 61 41.44 13.21 10.65
N ARG A 62 41.72 12.97 9.37
CA ARG A 62 42.81 12.10 8.90
C ARG A 62 44.18 12.71 9.20
N GLU A 63 45.15 11.88 9.55
CA GLU A 63 46.56 12.28 9.67
C GLU A 63 47.08 12.82 8.33
N GLY A 64 47.88 13.88 8.37
CA GLY A 64 48.41 14.59 7.20
C GLY A 64 47.48 15.67 6.64
N TYR A 65 46.29 15.86 7.22
CA TYR A 65 45.38 16.93 6.79
C TYR A 65 45.71 18.29 7.39
N HIS A 66 46.23 18.32 8.62
CA HIS A 66 46.56 19.57 9.33
C HIS A 66 47.82 19.41 10.19
N ALA A 67 48.89 20.11 9.85
CA ALA A 67 50.21 19.94 10.47
C ALA A 67 50.21 20.13 12.00
N GLU A 68 49.62 21.21 12.51
CA GLU A 68 49.53 21.46 13.97
C GLU A 68 48.76 20.34 14.70
N LEU A 69 47.75 19.76 14.04
CA LEU A 69 46.96 18.68 14.63
C LEU A 69 47.79 17.40 14.75
N ASP A 70 48.57 17.10 13.71
CA ASP A 70 49.43 15.93 13.66
C ASP A 70 50.59 16.05 14.68
N GLU A 71 51.20 17.22 14.79
CA GLU A 71 52.24 17.51 15.80
C GLU A 71 51.70 17.33 17.23
N LEU A 72 50.52 17.88 17.53
CA LEU A 72 49.91 17.73 18.85
C LEU A 72 49.48 16.28 19.14
N ARG A 73 48.97 15.55 18.14
CA ARG A 73 48.66 14.11 18.29
C ARG A 73 49.91 13.28 18.56
N GLN A 74 51.04 13.58 17.91
CA GLN A 74 52.32 12.94 18.20
C GLN A 74 52.81 13.25 19.62
N LEU A 75 52.62 14.48 20.10
CA LEU A 75 52.91 14.85 21.49
C LEU A 75 52.05 14.05 22.49
N SER A 76 50.75 13.88 22.23
CA SER A 76 49.85 13.08 23.07
C SER A 76 50.15 11.57 22.97
N HIS A 77 50.64 11.06 21.84
CA HIS A 77 51.04 9.65 21.69
C HIS A 77 52.37 9.34 22.36
N SER A 78 53.39 10.18 22.16
CA SER A 78 54.68 10.12 22.89
C SER A 78 54.46 10.29 24.40
N GLY A 79 53.46 11.08 24.78
CA GLY A 79 52.59 10.96 25.96
C GLY A 79 52.78 9.68 26.78
N LYS A 80 52.29 8.58 26.21
CA LYS A 80 52.21 7.28 26.86
C LYS A 80 53.57 6.59 27.00
N GLN A 81 54.49 6.81 26.05
CA GLN A 81 55.85 6.27 26.11
C GLN A 81 56.66 6.94 27.22
N THR A 82 56.56 8.26 27.37
CA THR A 82 57.23 8.99 28.46
C THR A 82 56.70 8.56 29.83
N ILE A 83 55.39 8.35 29.97
CA ILE A 83 54.79 7.83 31.23
C ILE A 83 55.35 6.43 31.55
N ALA A 84 55.49 5.55 30.56
CA ALA A 84 56.09 4.23 30.76
C ALA A 84 57.57 4.32 31.16
N GLN A 85 58.32 5.27 30.59
CA GLN A 85 59.72 5.52 30.97
C GLN A 85 59.83 6.10 32.39
N MET A 86 58.94 7.03 32.77
CA MET A 86 58.85 7.56 34.13
C MET A 86 58.50 6.46 35.13
N GLU A 87 57.53 5.57 34.80
CA GLU A 87 57.18 4.41 35.63
C GLU A 87 58.39 3.48 35.85
N ALA A 88 59.13 3.15 34.78
CA ALA A 88 60.31 2.29 34.87
C ALA A 88 61.42 2.92 35.71
N ARG A 89 61.68 4.22 35.50
CA ARG A 89 62.68 4.99 36.26
C ARG A 89 62.33 5.04 37.75
N GLU A 90 61.07 5.31 38.09
CA GLU A 90 60.63 5.38 39.48
C GLU A 90 60.62 3.99 40.15
N ARG A 91 60.26 2.92 39.43
CA ARG A 91 60.38 1.54 39.92
C ARG A 91 61.82 1.18 40.27
N GLN A 92 62.77 1.50 39.39
CA GLN A 92 64.19 1.22 39.61
C GLN A 92 64.76 2.06 40.76
N ALA A 93 64.42 3.35 40.83
CA ALA A 93 64.94 4.26 41.85
C ALA A 93 64.42 3.97 43.27
N THR A 94 63.19 3.46 43.40
CA THR A 94 62.55 3.19 44.70
C THR A 94 62.62 1.72 45.12
N GLY A 95 62.91 0.80 44.19
CA GLY A 95 62.82 -0.65 44.43
C GLY A 95 61.39 -1.19 44.54
N ILE A 96 60.38 -0.36 44.29
CA ILE A 96 58.96 -0.72 44.43
C ILE A 96 58.45 -1.36 43.13
N GLY A 97 58.55 -2.69 43.01
CA GLY A 97 58.06 -3.41 41.83
C GLY A 97 56.55 -3.25 41.56
N SER A 98 55.75 -2.92 42.57
CA SER A 98 54.31 -2.73 42.46
C SER A 98 53.88 -1.34 41.97
N LEU A 99 54.80 -0.39 41.84
CA LEU A 99 54.50 1.01 41.48
C LEU A 99 53.88 1.07 40.09
N LYS A 100 52.73 1.73 39.91
CA LYS A 100 52.10 1.91 38.58
C LYS A 100 51.67 3.36 38.40
N ILE A 101 51.91 3.94 37.24
CA ILE A 101 51.33 5.24 36.88
C ILE A 101 50.00 4.99 36.18
N LYS A 102 48.92 5.57 36.70
CA LYS A 102 47.55 5.41 36.16
C LYS A 102 46.89 6.77 35.99
N PHE A 103 45.89 6.82 35.10
CA PHE A 103 45.08 8.02 34.86
C PHE A 103 43.66 7.86 35.42
N ASN A 104 43.08 8.94 35.93
CA ASN A 104 41.68 9.04 36.31
C ASN A 104 41.13 10.43 35.96
N ASN A 105 39.94 10.49 35.38
CA ASN A 105 39.25 11.72 34.97
C ASN A 105 39.08 12.77 36.09
N ILE A 106 39.11 12.38 37.37
CA ILE A 106 38.95 13.31 38.51
C ILE A 106 40.28 13.86 39.03
N PHE A 107 41.36 13.05 38.99
CA PHE A 107 42.62 13.35 39.70
C PHE A 107 43.85 13.40 38.80
N GLY A 108 43.69 13.13 37.51
CA GLY A 108 44.77 13.13 36.55
C GLY A 108 45.64 11.89 36.58
N TYR A 109 46.91 12.06 36.21
CA TYR A 109 47.93 11.02 36.35
C TYR A 109 48.40 10.92 37.80
N TYR A 110 48.47 9.71 38.33
CA TYR A 110 48.93 9.43 39.68
C TYR A 110 49.78 8.17 39.74
N ILE A 111 50.67 8.13 40.73
CA ILE A 111 51.51 6.98 41.07
C ILE A 111 50.80 6.17 42.15
N GLU A 112 50.45 4.93 41.86
CA GLU A 112 49.82 4.01 42.79
C GLU A 112 50.86 3.09 43.43
N VAL A 113 50.92 3.08 44.75
CA VAL A 113 51.83 2.24 45.56
C VAL A 113 51.01 1.42 46.55
N SER A 114 51.31 0.12 46.68
CA SER A 114 50.63 -0.77 47.64
C SER A 114 51.00 -0.41 49.09
N LYS A 115 50.09 -0.59 50.04
CA LYS A 115 50.35 -0.30 51.47
C LYS A 115 51.61 -0.95 52.04
N ALA A 116 51.97 -2.15 51.57
CA ALA A 116 53.17 -2.88 52.00
C ALA A 116 54.49 -2.15 51.67
N ASN A 117 54.48 -1.25 50.67
CA ASN A 117 55.66 -0.57 50.16
C ASN A 117 55.70 0.92 50.55
N LEU A 118 54.84 1.36 51.47
CA LEU A 118 54.75 2.78 51.87
C LEU A 118 56.02 3.30 52.54
N ALA A 119 56.73 2.44 53.28
CA ALA A 119 57.99 2.79 53.92
C ALA A 119 59.11 3.11 52.91
N LEU A 120 58.97 2.69 51.65
CA LEU A 120 59.92 2.92 50.57
C LEU A 120 59.56 4.14 49.71
N VAL A 121 58.46 4.84 50.01
CA VAL A 121 58.01 6.01 49.26
C VAL A 121 58.90 7.21 49.60
N PRO A 122 59.55 7.85 48.61
CA PRO A 122 60.41 9.01 48.87
C PRO A 122 59.61 10.26 49.28
N GLU A 123 60.24 11.19 50.01
CA GLU A 123 59.61 12.46 50.43
C GLU A 123 59.15 13.35 49.27
N ARG A 124 59.72 13.17 48.06
CA ARG A 124 59.33 13.92 46.85
C ARG A 124 57.93 13.56 46.32
N PHE A 125 57.30 12.51 46.86
CA PHE A 125 55.97 12.05 46.45
C PHE A 125 54.91 12.76 47.30
N GLU A 126 54.09 13.58 46.66
CA GLU A 126 52.99 14.27 47.31
C GLU A 126 51.75 13.36 47.34
N ARG A 127 51.23 13.06 48.54
CA ARG A 127 50.05 12.20 48.71
C ARG A 127 48.79 12.87 48.17
N ARG A 128 48.04 12.16 47.32
CA ARG A 128 46.80 12.64 46.67
C ARG A 128 45.54 11.96 47.22
N GLN A 129 45.57 10.65 47.42
CA GLN A 129 44.41 9.89 47.86
C GLN A 129 44.80 8.58 48.54
N THR A 130 44.09 8.19 49.60
CA THR A 130 44.25 6.90 50.28
C THR A 130 43.15 5.94 49.85
N LEU A 131 43.51 4.73 49.42
CA LEU A 131 42.59 3.64 49.11
C LEU A 131 42.72 2.50 50.14
N VAL A 132 41.80 1.55 50.07
CA VAL A 132 41.76 0.39 50.99
C VAL A 132 43.08 -0.40 50.96
N ASN A 133 43.66 -0.61 49.78
CA ASN A 133 44.87 -1.44 49.57
C ASN A 133 46.09 -0.71 48.98
N ALA A 134 45.94 0.58 48.64
CA ALA A 134 46.99 1.36 47.98
C ALA A 134 46.92 2.84 48.36
N GLU A 135 47.98 3.57 48.08
CA GLU A 135 48.02 5.03 48.16
C GLU A 135 48.41 5.63 46.83
N ARG A 136 47.81 6.76 46.50
CA ARG A 136 48.05 7.52 45.27
C ARG A 136 48.88 8.74 45.58
N PHE A 137 49.96 8.92 44.83
CA PHE A 137 50.89 10.03 44.93
C PHE A 137 51.01 10.77 43.60
N THR A 138 51.56 11.97 43.64
CA THR A 138 51.95 12.76 42.47
C THR A 138 53.35 13.34 42.69
N THR A 139 54.01 13.77 41.63
CA THR A 139 55.31 14.45 41.69
C THR A 139 55.23 15.75 40.90
N PRO A 140 56.11 16.74 41.17
CA PRO A 140 56.16 17.97 40.38
C PRO A 140 56.35 17.70 38.87
N GLU A 141 57.23 16.76 38.53
CA GLU A 141 57.47 16.33 37.15
C GLU A 141 56.22 15.73 36.50
N LEU A 142 55.47 14.88 37.21
CA LEU A 142 54.24 14.27 36.71
C LEU A 142 53.12 15.31 36.54
N LYS A 143 53.02 16.30 37.43
CA LYS A 143 52.05 17.42 37.30
C LYS A 143 52.34 18.30 36.10
N GLU A 144 53.60 18.68 35.88
CA GLU A 144 53.97 19.49 34.71
C GLU A 144 53.69 18.75 33.41
N TYR A 145 53.94 17.45 33.41
CA TYR A 145 53.65 16.59 32.28
C TYR A 145 52.14 16.45 32.03
N GLU A 146 51.36 16.18 33.08
CA GLU A 146 49.90 16.13 33.03
C GLU A 146 49.33 17.40 32.41
N ARG A 147 49.76 18.58 32.87
CA ARG A 147 49.31 19.87 32.32
C ARG A 147 49.62 19.95 30.82
N LYS A 148 50.85 19.64 30.39
CA LYS A 148 51.24 19.67 28.97
C LYS A 148 50.40 18.72 28.12
N VAL A 149 50.10 17.51 28.62
CA VAL A 149 49.29 16.53 27.89
C VAL A 149 47.83 16.96 27.81
N LEU A 150 47.24 17.45 28.90
CA LEU A 150 45.86 17.92 28.92
C LEU A 150 45.67 19.15 28.02
N ASP A 151 46.57 20.12 28.09
CA ASP A 151 46.55 21.31 27.21
C ASP A 151 46.63 20.91 25.73
N ALA A 152 47.48 19.92 25.41
CA ALA A 152 47.61 19.40 24.05
C ALA A 152 46.33 18.64 23.61
N GLU A 153 45.75 17.80 24.46
CA GLU A 153 44.50 17.07 24.16
C GLU A 153 43.31 18.01 23.96
N ASP A 154 43.19 19.06 24.78
CA ASP A 154 42.16 20.08 24.61
C ASP A 154 42.35 20.89 23.33
N ARG A 155 43.61 21.22 23.00
CA ARG A 155 43.95 21.91 21.74
C ARG A 155 43.66 21.05 20.52
N VAL A 156 43.98 19.75 20.56
CA VAL A 156 43.62 18.76 19.53
C VAL A 156 42.11 18.74 19.33
N ARG A 157 41.33 18.67 20.41
CA ARG A 157 39.86 18.63 20.35
C ARG A 157 39.31 19.91 19.72
N GLN A 158 39.83 21.07 20.10
CA GLN A 158 39.40 22.36 19.54
C GLN A 158 39.70 22.44 18.04
N ILE A 159 40.93 22.13 17.61
CA ILE A 159 41.32 22.15 16.20
C ILE A 159 40.47 21.18 15.38
N GLU A 160 40.24 19.95 15.87
CA GLU A 160 39.35 19.01 15.17
C GLU A 160 37.93 19.53 15.00
N GLN A 161 37.37 20.15 16.04
CA GLN A 161 36.03 20.76 15.99
C GLN A 161 35.97 21.88 14.96
N ASP A 162 36.96 22.76 14.93
CA ASP A 162 37.03 23.88 14.00
C ASP A 162 37.19 23.40 12.55
N LEU A 163 38.10 22.44 12.31
CA LEU A 163 38.30 21.83 10.99
C LEU A 163 37.02 21.14 10.51
N PHE A 164 36.32 20.40 11.37
CA PHE A 164 35.08 19.76 11.01
C PHE A 164 33.95 20.75 10.75
N ALA A 165 33.84 21.82 11.53
CA ALA A 165 32.88 22.91 11.29
C ALA A 165 33.15 23.61 9.95
N GLY A 166 34.42 23.83 9.62
CA GLY A 166 34.86 24.32 8.31
C GLY A 166 34.40 23.39 7.18
N LEU A 167 34.69 22.09 7.29
CA LEU A 167 34.26 21.09 6.30
C LEU A 167 32.74 21.08 6.11
N ARG A 168 31.96 21.16 7.20
CA ARG A 168 30.49 21.24 7.13
C ARG A 168 30.03 22.47 6.38
N THR A 169 30.66 23.62 6.61
CA THR A 169 30.33 24.88 5.96
C THR A 169 30.61 24.80 4.47
N THR A 170 31.80 24.31 4.08
CA THR A 170 32.17 24.11 2.67
C THR A 170 31.21 23.14 1.97
N VAL A 171 30.91 21.97 2.57
CA VAL A 171 29.95 21.01 2.00
C VAL A 171 28.55 21.64 1.89
N GLY A 172 28.15 22.45 2.88
CA GLY A 172 26.87 23.16 2.89
C GLY A 172 26.69 24.11 1.70
N GLN A 173 27.77 24.77 1.24
CA GLN A 173 27.75 25.63 0.05
C GLN A 173 27.42 24.85 -1.24
N HIS A 174 27.71 23.55 -1.27
CA HIS A 174 27.42 22.67 -2.40
C HIS A 174 26.11 21.89 -2.25
N ALA A 175 25.26 22.20 -1.26
CA ALA A 175 24.03 21.47 -0.99
C ALA A 175 23.09 21.37 -2.21
N ALA A 176 23.03 22.40 -3.06
CA ALA A 176 22.22 22.35 -4.29
C ALA A 176 22.75 21.34 -5.32
N ARG A 177 24.08 21.21 -5.48
CA ARG A 177 24.70 20.20 -6.36
C ARG A 177 24.44 18.79 -5.82
N ILE A 178 24.60 18.60 -4.51
CA ILE A 178 24.33 17.31 -3.84
C ILE A 178 22.87 16.90 -4.03
N ARG A 179 21.90 17.79 -3.78
CA ARG A 179 20.47 17.47 -3.95
C ARG A 179 20.10 17.12 -5.38
N ARG A 180 20.63 17.85 -6.38
CA ARG A 180 20.39 17.54 -7.79
C ARG A 180 20.90 16.14 -8.15
N THR A 181 22.13 15.84 -7.75
CA THR A 181 22.75 14.51 -7.95
C THR A 181 21.94 13.41 -7.26
N ALA A 182 21.49 13.65 -6.03
CA ALA A 182 20.65 12.70 -5.29
C ALA A 182 19.30 12.45 -5.97
N ALA A 183 18.66 13.47 -6.56
CA ALA A 183 17.42 13.31 -7.31
C ALA A 183 17.62 12.47 -8.58
N VAL A 184 18.72 12.67 -9.30
CA VAL A 184 19.09 11.84 -10.46
C VAL A 184 19.27 10.38 -10.03
N ILE A 185 20.01 10.13 -8.95
CA ILE A 185 20.20 8.77 -8.43
C ILE A 185 18.88 8.14 -8.02
N ALA A 186 17.99 8.88 -7.35
CA ALA A 186 16.68 8.39 -6.94
C ALA A 186 15.81 8.00 -8.15
N GLU A 187 15.85 8.80 -9.23
CA GLU A 187 15.13 8.47 -10.46
C GLU A 187 15.72 7.22 -11.13
N LEU A 188 17.05 7.10 -11.21
CA LEU A 188 17.72 5.91 -11.74
C LEU A 188 17.41 4.65 -10.93
N ASP A 189 17.35 4.75 -9.59
CA ASP A 189 17.00 3.66 -8.70
C ASP A 189 15.58 3.15 -8.99
N VAL A 190 14.60 4.06 -9.08
CA VAL A 190 13.20 3.71 -9.41
C VAL A 190 13.08 3.10 -10.80
N LEU A 191 13.70 3.70 -11.82
CA LEU A 191 13.64 3.21 -13.20
C LEU A 191 14.33 1.85 -13.35
N SER A 192 15.48 1.65 -12.70
CA SER A 192 16.19 0.37 -12.70
C SER A 192 15.37 -0.71 -12.01
N ASN A 193 14.72 -0.38 -10.89
CA ASN A 193 13.83 -1.30 -10.19
C ASN A 193 12.60 -1.66 -11.04
N PHE A 194 11.99 -0.70 -11.74
CA PHE A 194 10.90 -1.00 -12.68
C PHE A 194 11.36 -1.92 -13.81
N ALA A 195 12.54 -1.70 -14.38
CA ALA A 195 13.09 -2.56 -15.44
C ALA A 195 13.40 -3.97 -14.92
N ALA A 196 13.99 -4.09 -13.73
CA ALA A 196 14.28 -5.38 -13.10
C ALA A 196 13.00 -6.18 -12.83
N ILE A 197 11.99 -5.55 -12.21
CA ILE A 197 10.68 -6.17 -11.97
C ILE A 197 10.01 -6.56 -13.29
N ALA A 198 10.07 -5.69 -14.30
CA ALA A 198 9.45 -5.99 -15.59
C ALA A 198 10.08 -7.21 -16.27
N SER A 199 11.40 -7.32 -16.20
CA SER A 199 12.15 -8.44 -16.78
C SER A 199 11.97 -9.75 -16.00
N GLU A 200 11.88 -9.69 -14.67
CA GLU A 200 11.70 -10.88 -13.83
C GLU A 200 10.28 -11.45 -13.93
N ARG A 201 9.29 -10.59 -14.21
CA ARG A 201 7.86 -10.92 -14.10
C ARG A 201 7.11 -10.94 -15.43
N ASP A 202 7.83 -10.83 -16.53
CA ASP A 202 7.27 -10.77 -17.88
C ASP A 202 6.18 -9.69 -17.99
N TYR A 203 6.47 -8.48 -17.50
CA TYR A 203 5.56 -7.35 -17.67
C TYR A 203 5.76 -6.73 -19.05
N CYS A 204 4.66 -6.31 -19.67
CA CYS A 204 4.71 -5.65 -20.98
C CYS A 204 4.76 -4.12 -20.83
N ARG A 205 5.34 -3.46 -21.83
CA ARG A 205 5.28 -2.00 -21.93
C ARG A 205 3.86 -1.61 -22.37
N PRO A 206 3.11 -0.82 -21.59
CA PRO A 206 1.77 -0.38 -21.99
C PRO A 206 1.86 0.66 -23.11
N ALA A 207 0.91 0.61 -24.05
CA ALA A 207 0.67 1.68 -25.01
C ALA A 207 -0.32 2.69 -24.41
N ILE A 208 0.18 3.88 -24.06
CA ILE A 208 -0.68 4.97 -23.59
C ILE A 208 -1.31 5.65 -24.80
N SER A 209 -2.64 5.82 -24.77
CA SER A 209 -3.40 6.45 -25.86
C SER A 209 -4.22 7.62 -25.34
N GLU A 210 -4.38 8.66 -26.15
CA GLU A 210 -5.37 9.71 -25.88
C GLU A 210 -6.80 9.26 -26.19
N GLU A 211 -6.95 8.19 -26.97
CA GLU A 211 -8.22 7.52 -27.19
C GLU A 211 -8.73 6.90 -25.89
N CYS A 212 -10.06 6.89 -25.71
CA CYS A 212 -10.73 6.39 -24.52
C CYS A 212 -10.81 4.84 -24.44
N MET A 213 -9.84 4.14 -25.02
CA MET A 213 -9.77 2.68 -25.11
C MET A 213 -8.90 2.11 -23.98
N LEU A 214 -9.49 1.19 -23.20
CA LEU A 214 -8.83 0.41 -22.16
C LEU A 214 -8.86 -1.06 -22.59
N GLU A 215 -7.71 -1.57 -23.01
CA GLU A 215 -7.50 -2.93 -23.48
C GLU A 215 -6.35 -3.56 -22.69
N ILE A 216 -6.62 -4.69 -22.04
CA ILE A 216 -5.64 -5.48 -21.29
C ILE A 216 -5.82 -6.92 -21.75
N GLN A 217 -4.77 -7.51 -22.31
CA GLN A 217 -4.74 -8.91 -22.73
C GLN A 217 -3.92 -9.72 -21.73
N ALA A 218 -4.49 -10.81 -21.23
CA ALA A 218 -3.93 -11.66 -20.19
C ALA A 218 -3.42 -10.87 -18.97
N GLY A 219 -4.25 -9.95 -18.47
CA GLY A 219 -3.96 -9.13 -17.30
C GLY A 219 -3.92 -9.96 -16.02
N ARG A 220 -2.96 -9.65 -15.15
CA ARG A 220 -2.71 -10.31 -13.87
C ARG A 220 -2.71 -9.29 -12.74
N HIS A 221 -3.07 -9.72 -11.53
CA HIS A 221 -3.04 -8.84 -10.38
C HIS A 221 -1.60 -8.82 -9.79
N PRO A 222 -0.88 -7.67 -9.80
CA PRO A 222 0.58 -7.60 -9.54
C PRO A 222 1.01 -8.07 -8.14
N VAL A 223 0.09 -8.05 -7.17
CA VAL A 223 0.33 -8.53 -5.79
C VAL A 223 -0.13 -9.98 -5.61
N LEU A 224 -1.38 -10.29 -5.98
CA LEU A 224 -1.95 -11.62 -5.79
C LEU A 224 -1.27 -12.69 -6.64
N GLU A 225 -0.72 -12.35 -7.81
CA GLU A 225 0.04 -13.33 -8.61
C GLU A 225 1.21 -13.91 -7.79
N ARG A 226 1.94 -13.04 -7.06
CA ARG A 226 3.05 -13.45 -6.21
C ARG A 226 2.59 -14.26 -5.01
N LEU A 227 1.50 -13.84 -4.38
CA LEU A 227 0.97 -14.53 -3.21
C LEU A 227 0.54 -15.95 -3.57
N VAL A 228 -0.22 -16.12 -4.66
CA VAL A 228 -0.68 -17.43 -5.13
C VAL A 228 0.50 -18.32 -5.56
N GLU A 229 1.47 -17.77 -6.30
CA GLU A 229 2.67 -18.51 -6.72
C GLU A 229 3.52 -18.96 -5.50
N SER A 230 3.61 -18.13 -4.46
CA SER A 230 4.46 -18.41 -3.28
C SER A 230 3.81 -19.31 -2.22
N LEU A 231 2.50 -19.21 -2.02
CA LEU A 231 1.78 -19.90 -0.94
C LEU A 231 1.22 -21.24 -1.40
N ASP A 232 0.59 -21.26 -2.58
CA ASP A 232 -0.19 -22.41 -3.04
C ASP A 232 0.52 -23.17 -4.17
N GLY A 233 1.59 -22.60 -4.75
CA GLY A 233 2.29 -23.14 -5.91
C GLY A 233 1.45 -23.16 -7.19
N GLU A 234 0.25 -22.56 -7.15
CA GLU A 234 -0.64 -22.42 -8.29
C GLU A 234 -0.22 -21.24 -9.17
N ARG A 235 -0.58 -21.29 -10.46
CA ARG A 235 -0.43 -20.15 -11.37
C ARG A 235 -1.65 -19.24 -11.28
N PHE A 236 -1.41 -17.93 -11.21
CA PHE A 236 -2.49 -16.95 -11.31
C PHE A 236 -3.16 -17.02 -12.69
N VAL A 237 -4.50 -17.00 -12.73
CA VAL A 237 -5.27 -17.07 -13.98
C VAL A 237 -5.38 -15.67 -14.59
N PRO A 238 -4.78 -15.41 -15.77
CA PRO A 238 -4.84 -14.11 -16.41
C PRO A 238 -6.22 -13.87 -17.07
N ASN A 239 -6.63 -12.61 -17.14
CA ASN A 239 -7.93 -12.22 -17.68
C ASN A 239 -7.83 -11.03 -18.65
N ASP A 240 -8.62 -11.09 -19.71
CA ASP A 240 -8.74 -9.99 -20.67
C ASP A 240 -9.74 -8.94 -20.18
N LEU A 241 -9.49 -7.68 -20.49
CA LEU A 241 -10.41 -6.57 -20.26
C LEU A 241 -10.42 -5.66 -21.48
N TYR A 242 -11.60 -5.38 -22.00
CA TYR A 242 -11.81 -4.44 -23.10
C TYR A 242 -12.93 -3.48 -22.75
N MET A 243 -12.64 -2.19 -22.84
CA MET A 243 -13.61 -1.10 -22.69
C MET A 243 -13.28 0.04 -23.63
N ASN A 244 -14.29 0.72 -24.15
CA ASN A 244 -14.12 1.91 -24.98
C ASN A 244 -15.18 2.97 -24.63
N ALA A 245 -15.21 4.08 -25.37
CA ALA A 245 -16.17 5.16 -25.12
C ALA A 245 -17.55 4.95 -25.79
N GLU A 246 -17.75 3.88 -26.54
CA GLU A 246 -18.92 3.70 -27.42
C GLU A 246 -19.67 2.40 -27.13
N THR A 247 -19.06 1.25 -27.42
CA THR A 247 -19.71 -0.07 -27.41
C THR A 247 -19.56 -0.84 -26.10
N ASP A 248 -18.50 -0.57 -25.33
CA ASP A 248 -18.12 -1.33 -24.13
C ASP A 248 -17.73 -0.35 -23.02
N ARG A 249 -18.69 0.47 -22.58
CA ARG A 249 -18.48 1.52 -21.58
C ARG A 249 -18.65 1.02 -20.15
N ILE A 250 -19.66 0.17 -19.93
CA ILE A 250 -19.99 -0.36 -18.61
C ILE A 250 -19.99 -1.88 -18.70
N LEU A 251 -19.20 -2.53 -17.87
CA LEU A 251 -19.19 -3.99 -17.76
C LEU A 251 -19.88 -4.40 -16.47
N ILE A 252 -20.97 -5.15 -16.59
CA ILE A 252 -21.65 -5.80 -15.46
C ILE A 252 -21.02 -7.17 -15.28
N VAL A 253 -20.34 -7.37 -14.15
CA VAL A 253 -19.59 -8.58 -13.82
C VAL A 253 -20.37 -9.39 -12.79
N THR A 254 -20.90 -10.53 -13.22
CA THR A 254 -21.64 -11.47 -12.38
C THR A 254 -20.83 -12.72 -12.07
N GLY A 255 -21.35 -13.55 -11.16
CA GLY A 255 -20.75 -14.83 -10.80
C GLY A 255 -20.66 -15.04 -9.29
N PRO A 256 -20.24 -16.22 -8.85
CA PRO A 256 -20.25 -16.60 -7.44
C PRO A 256 -19.32 -15.74 -6.58
N ASN A 257 -19.64 -15.68 -5.29
CA ASN A 257 -18.72 -15.14 -4.29
C ASN A 257 -17.46 -16.02 -4.27
N MET A 258 -16.28 -15.41 -4.11
CA MET A 258 -14.96 -16.06 -4.24
C MET A 258 -14.54 -16.44 -5.67
N GLY A 259 -15.36 -16.18 -6.70
CA GLY A 259 -14.98 -16.43 -8.10
C GLY A 259 -13.87 -15.50 -8.64
N GLY A 260 -13.54 -14.42 -7.94
CA GLY A 260 -12.49 -13.48 -8.34
C GLY A 260 -12.99 -12.17 -8.97
N LYS A 261 -14.28 -11.85 -8.88
CA LYS A 261 -14.86 -10.57 -9.36
C LYS A 261 -14.08 -9.36 -8.83
N SER A 262 -13.97 -9.21 -7.51
CA SER A 262 -13.23 -8.10 -6.87
C SER A 262 -11.74 -8.07 -7.24
N THR A 263 -11.15 -9.23 -7.55
CA THR A 263 -9.75 -9.31 -8.02
C THR A 263 -9.63 -8.79 -9.45
N TYR A 264 -10.55 -9.18 -10.33
CA TYR A 264 -10.64 -8.68 -11.70
C TYR A 264 -10.87 -7.16 -11.78
N LEU A 265 -11.69 -6.62 -10.87
CA LEU A 265 -11.90 -5.18 -10.74
C LEU A 265 -10.61 -4.46 -10.28
N ARG A 266 -9.99 -4.94 -9.19
CA ARG A 266 -8.78 -4.32 -8.62
C ARG A 266 -7.58 -4.38 -9.56
N GLN A 267 -7.40 -5.47 -10.31
CA GLN A 267 -6.30 -5.56 -11.27
C GLN A 267 -6.40 -4.47 -12.35
N ALA A 268 -7.60 -4.11 -12.81
CA ALA A 268 -7.78 -3.09 -13.83
C ALA A 268 -7.31 -1.71 -13.33
N ALA A 269 -7.66 -1.37 -12.08
CA ALA A 269 -7.18 -0.15 -11.43
C ALA A 269 -5.66 -0.16 -11.26
N LEU A 270 -5.10 -1.25 -10.72
CA LEU A 270 -3.66 -1.34 -10.46
C LEU A 270 -2.83 -1.26 -11.74
N ILE A 271 -3.25 -1.95 -12.80
CA ILE A 271 -2.60 -1.89 -14.11
C ILE A 271 -2.63 -0.46 -14.66
N SER A 272 -3.77 0.23 -14.53
CA SER A 272 -3.90 1.62 -14.98
C SER A 272 -2.99 2.58 -14.20
N ILE A 273 -2.90 2.41 -12.88
CA ILE A 273 -2.02 3.18 -12.00
C ILE A 273 -0.55 2.94 -12.37
N MET A 274 -0.13 1.68 -12.49
CA MET A 274 1.25 1.31 -12.83
C MET A 274 1.68 1.89 -14.18
N ALA A 275 0.77 1.87 -15.17
CA ALA A 275 1.03 2.45 -16.48
C ALA A 275 1.23 3.97 -16.42
N GLN A 276 0.35 4.69 -15.71
CA GLN A 276 0.47 6.15 -15.55
C GLN A 276 1.63 6.58 -14.64
N MET A 277 2.13 5.69 -13.78
CA MET A 277 3.39 5.88 -13.06
C MET A 277 4.63 5.74 -13.97
N GLY A 278 4.47 5.24 -15.19
CA GLY A 278 5.57 4.99 -16.13
C GLY A 278 6.22 3.61 -16.01
N SER A 279 5.60 2.68 -15.27
CA SER A 279 6.08 1.31 -15.14
C SER A 279 5.53 0.40 -16.26
N PHE A 280 6.16 -0.76 -16.41
CA PHE A 280 5.60 -1.87 -17.20
C PHE A 280 4.46 -2.51 -16.40
N VAL A 281 3.55 -3.21 -17.09
CA VAL A 281 2.32 -3.73 -16.48
C VAL A 281 2.20 -5.25 -16.58
N PRO A 282 1.56 -5.91 -15.59
CA PRO A 282 1.38 -7.35 -15.54
C PRO A 282 0.33 -7.85 -16.55
N ALA A 283 0.64 -7.78 -17.84
CA ALA A 283 -0.21 -8.23 -18.94
C ALA A 283 0.65 -8.75 -20.10
N ALA A 284 0.08 -9.54 -21.01
CA ALA A 284 0.75 -9.89 -22.26
C ALA A 284 0.79 -8.69 -23.22
N ARG A 285 -0.29 -7.90 -23.25
CA ARG A 285 -0.39 -6.64 -23.98
C ARG A 285 -1.33 -5.71 -23.22
N ALA A 286 -1.02 -4.42 -23.22
CA ALA A 286 -1.91 -3.40 -22.65
C ALA A 286 -1.92 -2.13 -23.50
N ARG A 287 -3.11 -1.60 -23.76
CA ARG A 287 -3.36 -0.27 -24.32
C ARG A 287 -4.31 0.46 -23.38
N LEU A 288 -3.86 1.56 -22.80
CA LEU A 288 -4.56 2.22 -21.70
C LEU A 288 -4.79 3.70 -22.03
N PRO A 289 -5.97 4.25 -21.68
CA PRO A 289 -6.22 5.67 -21.83
C PRO A 289 -5.55 6.44 -20.69
N LEU A 290 -5.37 7.75 -20.87
CA LEU A 290 -5.06 8.63 -19.73
C LEU A 290 -6.32 8.85 -18.88
N LEU A 291 -6.32 8.26 -17.69
CA LEU A 291 -7.37 8.45 -16.69
C LEU A 291 -7.06 9.65 -15.81
N ASP A 292 -8.09 10.46 -15.54
CA ASP A 292 -7.98 11.57 -14.60
C ASP A 292 -8.19 11.14 -13.14
N ARG A 293 -9.12 10.19 -12.93
CA ARG A 293 -9.53 9.69 -11.62
C ARG A 293 -9.93 8.23 -11.71
N ILE A 294 -9.58 7.48 -10.67
CA ILE A 294 -10.07 6.12 -10.45
C ILE A 294 -10.93 6.15 -9.19
N TYR A 295 -12.20 5.80 -9.34
CA TYR A 295 -13.16 5.70 -8.26
C TYR A 295 -13.35 4.25 -7.88
N THR A 296 -13.29 3.96 -6.59
CA THR A 296 -13.51 2.60 -6.09
C THR A 296 -14.51 2.63 -4.95
N ARG A 297 -15.59 1.88 -5.11
CA ARG A 297 -16.42 1.41 -4.00
C ARG A 297 -16.25 -0.10 -3.93
N ILE A 298 -15.28 -0.54 -3.14
CA ILE A 298 -15.03 -1.95 -2.85
C ILE A 298 -15.32 -2.12 -1.38
N GLY A 299 -16.19 -3.07 -1.02
CA GLY A 299 -16.55 -3.36 0.37
C GLY A 299 -15.30 -3.51 1.23
N ALA A 300 -14.99 -2.50 2.05
CA ALA A 300 -13.98 -2.62 3.08
C ALA A 300 -14.57 -3.46 4.21
N SER A 301 -13.79 -4.40 4.72
CA SER A 301 -14.03 -5.02 6.03
C SER A 301 -14.32 -3.93 7.05
N ASP A 302 -15.52 -3.99 7.61
CA ASP A 302 -16.21 -3.02 8.45
C ASP A 302 -15.28 -2.11 9.28
N ASN A 303 -15.05 -0.89 8.78
CA ASN A 303 -14.61 0.20 9.64
C ASN A 303 -15.85 0.82 10.33
N LEU A 304 -16.40 0.06 11.27
CA LEU A 304 -17.47 0.45 12.20
C LEU A 304 -17.08 1.61 13.16
N ALA A 305 -15.90 2.21 12.99
CA ALA A 305 -15.29 3.18 13.90
C ALA A 305 -15.93 4.58 13.94
N ARG A 306 -17.07 4.83 13.27
CA ARG A 306 -17.68 6.17 13.18
C ARG A 306 -19.18 6.29 13.49
N GLY A 307 -19.84 5.24 13.98
CA GLY A 307 -21.25 5.33 14.42
C GLY A 307 -22.26 5.68 13.31
N ARG A 308 -21.90 5.53 12.03
CA ARG A 308 -22.80 5.68 10.88
C ARG A 308 -23.18 4.29 10.36
N SER A 309 -24.44 4.12 9.91
CA SER A 309 -24.89 2.90 9.23
C SER A 309 -23.98 2.59 8.04
N THR A 310 -23.58 1.33 7.89
CA THR A 310 -22.74 0.85 6.78
C THR A 310 -23.35 1.21 5.42
N PHE A 311 -24.66 1.12 5.31
CA PHE A 311 -25.41 1.54 4.12
C PHE A 311 -25.33 3.04 3.86
N MET A 312 -25.39 3.88 4.90
CA MET A 312 -25.27 5.34 4.73
C MET A 312 -23.87 5.75 4.24
N VAL A 313 -22.83 5.08 4.73
CA VAL A 313 -21.46 5.29 4.26
C VAL A 313 -21.36 4.91 2.78
N GLU A 314 -21.89 3.75 2.41
CA GLU A 314 -21.95 3.28 1.03
C GLU A 314 -22.67 4.25 0.09
N MET A 315 -23.83 4.78 0.50
CA MET A 315 -24.58 5.76 -0.29
C MET A 315 -23.84 7.09 -0.41
N THR A 316 -23.14 7.53 0.65
CA THR A 316 -22.32 8.74 0.61
C THR A 316 -21.14 8.60 -0.33
N GLU A 317 -20.45 7.46 -0.29
CA GLU A 317 -19.35 7.14 -1.21
C GLU A 317 -19.83 7.09 -2.66
N THR A 318 -20.96 6.40 -2.91
CA THR A 318 -21.58 6.33 -4.23
C THR A 318 -21.97 7.72 -4.73
N ALA A 319 -22.57 8.56 -3.88
CA ALA A 319 -22.90 9.93 -4.24
C ALA A 319 -21.68 10.77 -4.63
N VAL A 320 -20.54 10.61 -3.93
CA VAL A 320 -19.29 11.30 -4.31
C VAL A 320 -18.81 10.84 -5.68
N ILE A 321 -18.85 9.53 -5.95
CA ILE A 321 -18.47 8.97 -7.26
C ILE A 321 -19.35 9.54 -8.35
N LEU A 322 -20.67 9.49 -8.18
CA LEU A 322 -21.62 10.00 -9.18
C LEU A 322 -21.47 11.51 -9.40
N ASN A 323 -21.28 12.30 -8.34
CA ASN A 323 -21.20 13.75 -8.47
C ASN A 323 -19.88 14.25 -9.06
N THR A 324 -18.78 13.49 -8.94
CA THR A 324 -17.45 13.96 -9.34
C THR A 324 -16.84 13.23 -10.53
N SER A 325 -17.39 12.07 -10.93
CA SER A 325 -16.91 11.30 -12.09
C SER A 325 -17.08 12.06 -13.41
N GLY A 326 -16.04 12.01 -14.24
CA GLY A 326 -15.99 12.66 -15.55
C GLY A 326 -15.67 11.68 -16.70
N PRO A 327 -15.64 12.15 -17.95
CA PRO A 327 -15.49 11.29 -19.14
C PRO A 327 -14.18 10.48 -19.21
N ARG A 328 -13.16 10.86 -18.44
CA ARG A 328 -11.86 10.16 -18.35
C ARG A 328 -11.71 9.34 -17.07
N SER A 329 -12.79 9.16 -16.33
CA SER A 329 -12.76 8.43 -15.07
C SER A 329 -13.01 6.94 -15.28
N LEU A 330 -12.29 6.12 -14.50
CA LEU A 330 -12.57 4.70 -14.33
C LEU A 330 -13.31 4.51 -13.01
N VAL A 331 -14.54 4.01 -13.08
CA VAL A 331 -15.40 3.77 -11.92
C VAL A 331 -15.45 2.27 -11.64
N ILE A 332 -15.21 1.88 -10.40
CA ILE A 332 -15.21 0.48 -9.97
C ILE A 332 -16.17 0.36 -8.80
N LEU A 333 -17.26 -0.37 -9.00
CA LEU A 333 -18.31 -0.59 -8.01
C LEU A 333 -18.43 -2.08 -7.76
N ASP A 334 -18.31 -2.49 -6.50
CA ASP A 334 -18.35 -3.89 -6.08
C ASP A 334 -19.45 -4.09 -5.04
N GLU A 335 -20.50 -4.81 -5.43
CA GLU A 335 -21.63 -5.22 -4.59
C GLU A 335 -22.38 -4.06 -3.91
N ILE A 336 -22.70 -3.00 -4.68
CA ILE A 336 -23.57 -1.91 -4.19
C ILE A 336 -25.00 -2.40 -3.94
N GLY A 337 -25.64 -1.86 -2.92
CA GLY A 337 -27.00 -2.11 -2.52
C GLY A 337 -27.17 -3.28 -1.56
N ARG A 338 -26.08 -3.86 -1.02
CA ARG A 338 -26.15 -5.06 -0.17
C ARG A 338 -26.63 -4.78 1.26
N GLY A 339 -26.45 -3.56 1.75
CA GLY A 339 -26.75 -3.18 3.14
C GLY A 339 -28.22 -2.85 3.45
N THR A 340 -29.15 -3.10 2.52
CA THR A 340 -30.58 -2.75 2.64
C THR A 340 -31.47 -3.88 2.12
N ALA A 341 -32.80 -3.69 2.13
CA ALA A 341 -33.74 -4.61 1.52
C ALA A 341 -33.38 -4.90 0.05
N THR A 342 -33.47 -6.16 -0.38
CA THR A 342 -33.01 -6.63 -1.69
C THR A 342 -33.55 -5.77 -2.84
N PHE A 343 -34.85 -5.44 -2.82
CA PHE A 343 -35.48 -4.62 -3.85
C PHE A 343 -35.01 -3.16 -3.85
N ASP A 344 -34.81 -2.56 -2.68
CA ASP A 344 -34.27 -1.20 -2.57
C ASP A 344 -32.82 -1.17 -3.08
N GLY A 345 -32.04 -2.19 -2.72
CA GLY A 345 -30.65 -2.34 -3.12
C GLY A 345 -30.50 -2.50 -4.64
N LEU A 346 -31.30 -3.40 -5.23
CA LEU A 346 -31.40 -3.59 -6.68
C LEU A 346 -31.82 -2.30 -7.38
N SER A 347 -32.88 -1.64 -6.92
CA SER A 347 -33.39 -0.41 -7.52
C SER A 347 -32.35 0.71 -7.54
N ILE A 348 -31.59 0.87 -6.44
CA ILE A 348 -30.50 1.84 -6.37
C ILE A 348 -29.38 1.45 -7.33
N ALA A 349 -28.95 0.20 -7.33
CA ALA A 349 -27.88 -0.26 -8.22
C ALA A 349 -28.25 -0.07 -9.69
N TRP A 350 -29.50 -0.36 -10.06
CA TRP A 350 -30.06 -0.14 -11.39
C TRP A 350 -29.97 1.34 -11.79
N ALA A 351 -30.51 2.23 -10.96
CA ALA A 351 -30.49 3.67 -11.20
C ALA A 351 -29.05 4.23 -11.28
N VAL A 352 -28.11 3.68 -10.50
CA VAL A 352 -26.69 4.04 -10.56
C VAL A 352 -26.09 3.68 -11.92
N VAL A 353 -26.38 2.48 -12.45
CA VAL A 353 -25.89 2.07 -13.78
C VAL A 353 -26.47 2.96 -14.88
N GLU A 354 -27.78 3.22 -14.86
CA GLU A 354 -28.44 4.14 -15.80
C GLU A 354 -27.83 5.55 -15.73
N TYR A 355 -27.57 6.05 -14.52
CA TYR A 355 -26.97 7.36 -14.34
C TYR A 355 -25.55 7.42 -14.92
N LEU A 356 -24.71 6.42 -14.67
CA LEU A 356 -23.37 6.33 -15.25
C LEU A 356 -23.42 6.18 -16.77
N HIS A 357 -24.40 5.43 -17.29
CA HIS A 357 -24.62 5.26 -18.72
C HIS A 357 -24.97 6.57 -19.41
N SER A 358 -25.80 7.41 -18.78
CA SER A 358 -26.20 8.72 -19.30
C SER A 358 -25.02 9.71 -19.47
N ARG A 359 -23.87 9.44 -18.83
CA ARG A 359 -22.67 10.30 -18.87
C ARG A 359 -21.62 9.78 -19.86
N PRO A 360 -21.47 10.39 -21.05
CA PRO A 360 -20.60 9.87 -22.09
C PRO A 360 -19.12 9.78 -21.66
N GLY A 361 -18.41 8.77 -22.16
CA GLY A 361 -16.98 8.56 -21.95
C GLY A 361 -16.60 7.79 -20.67
N ILE A 362 -17.42 7.84 -19.63
CA ILE A 362 -17.18 7.12 -18.37
C ILE A 362 -17.03 5.62 -18.65
N LYS A 363 -15.98 5.04 -18.06
CA LYS A 363 -15.76 3.59 -18.01
C LYS A 363 -16.12 3.08 -16.63
N ALA A 364 -17.03 2.12 -16.54
CA ALA A 364 -17.42 1.54 -15.26
C ALA A 364 -17.31 0.01 -15.25
N LEU A 365 -16.70 -0.54 -14.21
CA LEU A 365 -16.73 -1.96 -13.88
C LEU A 365 -17.69 -2.12 -12.69
N PHE A 366 -18.76 -2.88 -12.89
CA PHE A 366 -19.80 -3.08 -11.90
C PHE A 366 -19.88 -4.56 -11.54
N ALA A 367 -19.27 -4.97 -10.43
CA ALA A 367 -19.45 -6.32 -9.91
C ALA A 367 -20.71 -6.38 -9.04
N THR A 368 -21.56 -7.37 -9.31
CA THR A 368 -22.85 -7.51 -8.62
C THR A 368 -23.20 -8.96 -8.33
N HIS A 369 -24.07 -9.14 -7.35
CA HIS A 369 -24.77 -10.39 -7.07
C HIS A 369 -26.22 -10.38 -7.58
N TYR A 370 -26.74 -9.22 -7.99
CA TYR A 370 -28.04 -9.08 -8.62
C TYR A 370 -27.98 -9.52 -10.08
N HIS A 371 -28.66 -10.61 -10.40
CA HIS A 371 -28.73 -11.15 -11.76
C HIS A 371 -29.61 -10.30 -12.67
N GLU A 372 -30.61 -9.64 -12.11
CA GLU A 372 -31.57 -8.76 -12.76
C GLU A 372 -30.86 -7.60 -13.48
N LEU A 373 -29.74 -7.10 -12.92
CA LEU A 373 -28.94 -6.07 -13.58
C LEU A 373 -28.36 -6.51 -14.93
N THR A 374 -28.29 -7.81 -15.23
CA THR A 374 -27.81 -8.28 -16.54
C THR A 374 -28.75 -7.91 -17.69
N GLU A 375 -30.04 -7.68 -17.41
CA GLU A 375 -31.03 -7.23 -18.38
C GLU A 375 -30.73 -5.82 -18.91
N LEU A 376 -30.00 -5.00 -18.14
CA LEU A 376 -29.57 -3.66 -18.57
C LEU A 376 -28.70 -3.70 -19.84
N ALA A 377 -27.98 -4.79 -20.09
CA ALA A 377 -27.17 -4.94 -21.30
C ALA A 377 -28.02 -5.04 -22.59
N GLU A 378 -29.29 -5.41 -22.47
CA GLU A 378 -30.23 -5.49 -23.59
C GLU A 378 -30.85 -4.13 -23.90
N HIS A 379 -31.08 -3.33 -22.86
CA HIS A 379 -31.77 -2.03 -22.94
C HIS A 379 -30.81 -0.85 -23.15
N LEU A 380 -29.59 -0.91 -22.62
CA LEU A 380 -28.63 0.19 -22.62
C LEU A 380 -27.44 -0.08 -23.55
N PRO A 381 -27.33 0.60 -24.71
CA PRO A 381 -26.21 0.40 -25.62
C PRO A 381 -24.90 0.84 -24.95
N GLY A 382 -23.86 0.00 -25.01
CA GLY A 382 -22.59 0.27 -24.31
C GLY A 382 -22.46 -0.44 -22.97
N VAL A 383 -23.54 -1.04 -22.45
CA VAL A 383 -23.50 -1.94 -21.28
C VAL A 383 -23.29 -3.38 -21.78
N LYS A 384 -22.36 -4.12 -21.16
CA LYS A 384 -22.04 -5.51 -21.54
C LYS A 384 -21.94 -6.40 -20.31
N ASN A 385 -22.48 -7.61 -20.44
CA ASN A 385 -22.38 -8.64 -19.42
C ASN A 385 -21.07 -9.43 -19.54
N ARG A 386 -20.45 -9.63 -18.39
CA ARG A 386 -19.34 -10.54 -18.16
C ARG A 386 -19.68 -11.42 -16.96
N HIS A 387 -19.18 -12.64 -16.95
CA HIS A 387 -19.30 -13.50 -15.78
C HIS A 387 -18.00 -14.22 -15.48
N VAL A 388 -17.82 -14.61 -14.23
CA VAL A 388 -16.74 -15.52 -13.85
C VAL A 388 -17.18 -16.95 -14.14
N SER A 389 -16.41 -17.64 -14.95
CA SER A 389 -16.62 -19.05 -15.32
C SER A 389 -16.43 -20.01 -14.15
N VAL A 390 -17.28 -21.02 -14.13
CA VAL A 390 -17.37 -22.06 -13.09
C VAL A 390 -17.46 -23.40 -13.81
N LYS A 391 -16.68 -24.39 -13.36
CA LYS A 391 -16.75 -25.76 -13.90
C LYS A 391 -17.23 -26.73 -12.83
N GLU A 392 -18.26 -27.51 -13.17
CA GLU A 392 -18.70 -28.63 -12.36
C GLU A 392 -17.96 -29.90 -12.79
N SER A 393 -17.33 -30.61 -11.86
CA SER A 393 -16.70 -31.92 -12.08
C SER A 393 -16.97 -32.82 -10.89
N ASP A 394 -17.51 -34.02 -11.13
CA ASP A 394 -17.73 -35.06 -10.11
C ASP A 394 -18.52 -34.59 -8.88
N GLY A 395 -19.50 -33.71 -9.10
CA GLY A 395 -20.31 -33.13 -8.02
C GLY A 395 -19.62 -32.03 -7.21
N ASN A 396 -18.40 -31.63 -7.57
CA ASN A 396 -17.68 -30.49 -7.00
C ASN A 396 -17.66 -29.29 -7.96
N ILE A 397 -17.66 -28.09 -7.40
CA ILE A 397 -17.48 -26.85 -8.15
C ILE A 397 -16.03 -26.42 -8.10
N VAL A 398 -15.45 -26.17 -9.26
CA VAL A 398 -14.12 -25.57 -9.42
C VAL A 398 -14.26 -24.19 -10.04
N PHE A 399 -13.79 -23.16 -9.32
CA PHE A 399 -13.73 -21.80 -9.84
C PHE A 399 -12.56 -21.67 -10.80
N LEU A 400 -12.85 -21.47 -12.09
CA LEU A 400 -11.81 -21.29 -13.09
C LEU A 400 -11.14 -19.92 -13.01
N ARG A 401 -11.76 -18.96 -12.28
CA ARG A 401 -11.29 -17.58 -12.09
C ARG A 401 -11.08 -16.82 -13.43
N ARG A 402 -11.68 -17.31 -14.51
CA ARG A 402 -11.65 -16.71 -15.85
C ARG A 402 -12.94 -15.94 -16.11
N VAL A 403 -12.83 -14.70 -16.55
CA VAL A 403 -13.94 -13.81 -16.89
C VAL A 403 -14.26 -13.96 -18.37
N GLU A 404 -15.51 -14.30 -18.67
CA GLU A 404 -15.98 -14.59 -20.03
C GLU A 404 -17.18 -13.69 -20.41
N PRO A 405 -17.41 -13.44 -21.71
CA PRO A 405 -18.61 -12.76 -22.19
C PRO A 405 -19.92 -13.45 -21.79
N GLY A 406 -20.96 -12.66 -21.54
CA GLY A 406 -22.31 -13.16 -21.23
C GLY A 406 -22.66 -13.04 -19.75
N SER A 407 -23.93 -13.26 -19.43
CA SER A 407 -24.44 -13.42 -18.06
C SER A 407 -24.16 -14.83 -17.56
N ALA A 408 -24.08 -15.01 -16.24
CA ALA A 408 -24.05 -16.35 -15.66
C ALA A 408 -25.44 -16.98 -15.72
N ASP A 409 -25.52 -18.24 -16.17
CA ASP A 409 -26.80 -18.97 -16.32
C ASP A 409 -27.49 -19.28 -14.98
N ARG A 410 -26.73 -19.34 -13.86
CA ARG A 410 -27.23 -19.74 -12.53
C ARG A 410 -26.46 -19.08 -11.38
N SER A 411 -27.14 -18.95 -10.25
CA SER A 411 -26.54 -18.62 -8.95
C SER A 411 -26.01 -19.88 -8.26
N TYR A 412 -24.71 -19.92 -7.96
CA TYR A 412 -24.04 -21.08 -7.33
C TYR A 412 -23.98 -21.02 -5.80
N GLY A 413 -24.85 -20.23 -5.16
CA GLY A 413 -24.79 -19.99 -3.71
C GLY A 413 -24.99 -21.25 -2.87
N ILE A 414 -25.92 -22.12 -3.29
CA ILE A 414 -26.21 -23.38 -2.60
C ILE A 414 -25.04 -24.36 -2.75
N GLU A 415 -24.40 -24.39 -3.91
CA GLU A 415 -23.27 -25.27 -4.17
C GLU A 415 -22.01 -24.83 -3.43
N VAL A 416 -21.81 -23.51 -3.25
CA VAL A 416 -20.78 -22.97 -2.33
C VAL A 416 -21.04 -23.40 -0.89
N ALA A 417 -22.31 -23.36 -0.44
CA ALA A 417 -22.68 -23.81 0.89
C ALA A 417 -22.42 -25.32 1.08
N ARG A 418 -22.65 -26.13 0.05
CA ARG A 418 -22.30 -27.55 0.05
C ARG A 418 -20.78 -27.76 0.18
N LEU A 419 -19.97 -26.99 -0.56
CA LEU A 419 -18.51 -27.04 -0.45
C LEU A 419 -18.00 -26.60 0.93
N ALA A 420 -18.70 -25.67 1.59
CA ALA A 420 -18.41 -25.25 2.96
C ALA A 420 -18.78 -26.33 4.01
N GLY A 421 -19.37 -27.46 3.60
CA GLY A 421 -19.70 -28.59 4.46
C GLY A 421 -21.06 -28.48 5.17
N LEU A 422 -22.01 -27.71 4.63
CA LEU A 422 -23.36 -27.66 5.19
C LEU A 422 -24.06 -29.05 5.07
N PRO A 423 -24.90 -29.43 6.06
CA PRO A 423 -25.60 -30.71 6.02
C PRO A 423 -26.47 -30.88 4.77
N ALA A 424 -26.50 -32.10 4.21
CA ALA A 424 -27.25 -32.41 2.98
C ALA A 424 -28.75 -32.04 3.09
N GLU A 425 -29.37 -32.25 4.24
CA GLU A 425 -30.77 -31.88 4.48
C GLU A 425 -31.03 -30.37 4.34
N VAL A 426 -30.08 -29.53 4.76
CA VAL A 426 -30.15 -28.07 4.63
C VAL A 426 -30.00 -27.66 3.16
N ILE A 427 -29.08 -28.30 2.43
CA ILE A 427 -28.87 -28.08 1.00
C ILE A 427 -30.13 -28.44 0.20
N GLU A 428 -30.72 -29.61 0.45
CA GLU A 428 -31.95 -30.04 -0.21
C GLU A 428 -33.11 -29.10 0.08
N ARG A 429 -33.26 -28.65 1.34
CA ARG A 429 -34.28 -27.66 1.69
C ARG A 429 -34.04 -26.32 0.99
N ALA A 430 -32.80 -25.85 0.93
CA ALA A 430 -32.45 -24.61 0.25
C ALA A 430 -32.78 -24.66 -1.25
N ARG A 431 -32.56 -25.81 -1.92
CA ARG A 431 -32.94 -26.01 -3.33
C ARG A 431 -34.44 -25.93 -3.55
N GLN A 432 -35.23 -26.53 -2.67
CA GLN A 432 -36.69 -26.45 -2.74
C GLN A 432 -37.18 -25.01 -2.60
N VAL A 433 -36.61 -24.24 -1.67
CA VAL A 433 -36.96 -22.84 -1.46
C VAL A 433 -36.56 -21.99 -2.67
N LEU A 434 -35.36 -22.17 -3.21
CA LEU A 434 -34.91 -21.45 -4.40
C LEU A 434 -35.83 -21.70 -5.60
N SER A 435 -36.21 -22.96 -5.85
CA SER A 435 -37.12 -23.30 -6.94
C SER A 435 -38.50 -22.63 -6.82
N GLN A 436 -38.98 -22.40 -5.61
CA GLN A 436 -40.24 -21.66 -5.38
C GLN A 436 -40.07 -20.16 -5.67
N HIS A 437 -38.92 -19.59 -5.32
CA HIS A 437 -38.61 -18.17 -5.57
C HIS A 437 -38.37 -17.88 -7.06
N GLU A 438 -37.62 -18.72 -7.77
CA GLU A 438 -37.38 -18.55 -9.22
C GLU A 438 -38.68 -18.54 -10.04
N GLN A 439 -39.66 -19.36 -9.65
CA GLN A 439 -41.00 -19.37 -10.27
C GLN A 439 -41.80 -18.08 -10.02
N SER A 440 -41.50 -17.38 -8.92
CA SER A 440 -42.14 -16.09 -8.57
C SER A 440 -41.42 -14.91 -9.21
N GLU A 441 -40.08 -14.94 -9.32
CA GLU A 441 -39.26 -13.87 -9.88
C GLU A 441 -39.36 -13.78 -11.40
N HIS A 442 -39.50 -14.90 -12.11
CA HIS A 442 -39.79 -14.89 -13.56
C HIS A 442 -41.08 -14.14 -13.92
N ARG A 443 -42.02 -13.95 -12.98
CA ARG A 443 -43.22 -13.14 -13.21
C ARG A 443 -43.02 -11.66 -12.91
N LEU A 444 -41.94 -11.31 -12.21
CA LEU A 444 -41.64 -9.95 -11.74
C LEU A 444 -40.66 -9.23 -12.67
N SER A 445 -39.69 -9.91 -13.27
CA SER A 445 -38.77 -9.28 -14.25
C SER A 445 -39.53 -8.74 -15.47
N ASP A 446 -40.51 -9.49 -15.97
CA ASP A 446 -41.43 -9.08 -17.05
C ASP A 446 -42.20 -7.76 -16.74
N THR A 447 -42.37 -7.41 -15.46
CA THR A 447 -43.08 -6.18 -15.06
C THR A 447 -42.19 -4.95 -14.90
N LEU A 448 -40.87 -5.14 -14.74
CA LEU A 448 -39.90 -4.05 -14.63
C LEU A 448 -39.36 -3.60 -15.99
N SER A 449 -39.39 -4.48 -16.99
CA SER A 449 -38.94 -4.22 -18.37
C SER A 449 -39.89 -3.32 -19.19
N ASP A 450 -41.17 -3.19 -18.82
CA ASP A 450 -42.21 -2.58 -19.68
C ASP A 450 -42.41 -1.05 -19.50
N GLY A 451 -41.36 -0.33 -19.08
CA GLY A 451 -41.39 1.11 -18.78
C GLY A 451 -41.09 2.07 -19.94
N GLY A 452 -41.00 1.60 -21.19
CA GLY A 452 -40.39 2.37 -22.29
C GLY A 452 -41.23 2.57 -23.55
N GLY A 453 -42.32 3.36 -23.50
CA GLY A 453 -42.88 3.95 -24.73
C GLY A 453 -44.33 4.44 -24.70
N GLY A 454 -44.53 5.77 -24.73
CA GLY A 454 -45.63 6.39 -25.50
C GLY A 454 -46.95 6.76 -24.78
N SER A 455 -46.98 7.97 -24.23
CA SER A 455 -48.10 8.95 -24.18
C SER A 455 -49.55 8.56 -23.79
N SER A 456 -50.05 9.37 -22.83
CA SER A 456 -51.43 9.85 -22.60
C SER A 456 -52.37 9.02 -21.72
N GLY A 457 -52.76 9.62 -20.59
CA GLY A 457 -53.88 9.18 -19.74
C GLY A 457 -53.56 9.16 -18.26
N ALA A 458 -53.92 10.22 -17.53
CA ALA A 458 -53.95 10.20 -16.07
C ALA A 458 -55.03 9.23 -15.59
N GLY A 459 -54.66 8.25 -14.76
CA GLY A 459 -55.62 7.39 -14.05
C GLY A 459 -54.97 6.15 -13.44
N ASN A 460 -54.89 6.12 -12.11
CA ASN A 460 -54.75 4.94 -11.22
C ASN A 460 -54.04 3.68 -11.78
N PHE A 461 -52.73 3.56 -11.54
CA PHE A 461 -52.02 2.28 -11.63
C PHE A 461 -51.53 1.84 -10.25
N GLN A 462 -52.48 1.44 -9.41
CA GLN A 462 -52.22 0.65 -8.22
C GLN A 462 -53.22 -0.51 -8.24
N LEU A 463 -53.03 -1.49 -9.13
CA LEU A 463 -53.87 -2.69 -9.14
C LEU A 463 -53.35 -3.79 -10.09
N THR A 464 -52.39 -4.61 -9.64
CA THR A 464 -52.14 -5.91 -10.29
C THR A 464 -51.46 -6.94 -9.37
N LEU A 465 -51.83 -6.95 -8.08
CA LEU A 465 -51.41 -7.97 -7.11
C LEU A 465 -52.54 -8.94 -6.70
N PHE A 466 -53.69 -8.90 -7.40
CA PHE A 466 -54.82 -9.79 -7.13
C PHE A 466 -55.31 -10.36 -8.46
N THR A 467 -55.51 -11.68 -8.51
CA THR A 467 -56.19 -12.28 -9.66
C THR A 467 -57.56 -11.61 -9.86
N PRO A 468 -58.11 -11.49 -11.09
CA PRO A 468 -59.36 -10.76 -11.34
C PRO A 468 -60.53 -11.22 -10.45
N ALA A 469 -60.52 -12.48 -10.03
CA ALA A 469 -61.50 -13.06 -9.12
C ALA A 469 -61.37 -12.54 -7.66
N GLU A 470 -60.14 -12.38 -7.16
CA GLU A 470 -59.87 -11.88 -5.81
C GLU A 470 -60.21 -10.39 -5.67
N HIS A 471 -60.00 -9.61 -6.73
CA HIS A 471 -60.32 -8.19 -6.72
C HIS A 471 -61.83 -7.93 -6.71
N ALA A 472 -62.59 -8.68 -7.52
CA ALA A 472 -64.05 -8.63 -7.52
C ALA A 472 -64.65 -9.03 -6.17
N LEU A 473 -64.05 -10.03 -5.50
CA LEU A 473 -64.51 -10.48 -4.18
C LEU A 473 -64.25 -9.42 -3.10
N ARG A 474 -63.08 -8.76 -3.17
CA ARG A 474 -62.68 -7.72 -2.21
C ARG A 474 -63.51 -6.44 -2.34
N GLU A 475 -63.77 -5.98 -3.57
CA GLU A 475 -64.69 -4.84 -3.78
C GLU A 475 -66.10 -5.16 -3.30
N ARG A 476 -66.60 -6.37 -3.59
CA ARG A 476 -67.94 -6.76 -3.19
C ARG A 476 -68.09 -6.85 -1.67
N LEU A 477 -67.08 -7.32 -0.94
CA LEU A 477 -67.06 -7.29 0.52
C LEU A 477 -66.93 -5.85 1.07
N ALA A 478 -66.16 -4.99 0.43
CA ALA A 478 -65.99 -3.60 0.86
C ALA A 478 -67.27 -2.76 0.70
N ASN A 479 -68.11 -3.10 -0.28
CA ASN A 479 -69.36 -2.38 -0.59
C ASN A 479 -70.59 -2.93 0.14
N VAL A 480 -70.45 -3.98 0.95
CA VAL A 480 -71.56 -4.56 1.71
C VAL A 480 -71.71 -3.87 3.05
N ASN A 481 -72.88 -3.26 3.29
CA ASN A 481 -73.22 -2.69 4.58
C ASN A 481 -73.72 -3.78 5.54
N ILE A 482 -72.85 -4.19 6.47
CA ILE A 482 -73.12 -5.27 7.42
C ILE A 482 -74.24 -4.92 8.40
N GLU A 483 -74.44 -3.64 8.72
CA GLU A 483 -75.41 -3.20 9.72
C GLU A 483 -76.87 -3.23 9.23
N GLU A 484 -77.08 -3.31 7.92
CA GLU A 484 -78.41 -3.32 7.30
C GLU A 484 -78.83 -4.70 6.76
N LEU A 485 -77.96 -5.71 6.88
CA LEU A 485 -78.22 -7.05 6.38
C LEU A 485 -79.13 -7.85 7.33
N LYS A 486 -80.22 -8.40 6.79
CA LYS A 486 -81.00 -9.40 7.54
C LYS A 486 -80.21 -10.70 7.61
N PRO A 487 -80.34 -11.49 8.70
CA PRO A 487 -79.53 -12.69 8.92
C PRO A 487 -79.57 -13.71 7.77
N LEU A 488 -80.70 -13.81 7.07
CA LEU A 488 -80.89 -14.75 5.96
C LEU A 488 -80.16 -14.28 4.68
N ASP A 489 -80.10 -12.97 4.45
CA ASP A 489 -79.39 -12.36 3.31
C ASP A 489 -77.88 -12.43 3.49
N ALA A 490 -77.39 -12.30 4.74
CA ALA A 490 -75.99 -12.50 5.08
C ALA A 490 -75.52 -13.94 4.81
N LEU A 491 -76.35 -14.94 5.15
CA LEU A 491 -76.04 -16.35 4.86
C LEU A 491 -76.04 -16.65 3.35
N ASN A 492 -76.96 -16.06 2.60
CA ASN A 492 -76.99 -16.20 1.13
C ASN A 492 -75.77 -15.55 0.47
N LEU A 493 -75.37 -14.35 0.92
CA LEU A 493 -74.17 -13.67 0.43
C LEU A 493 -72.91 -14.51 0.69
N LEU A 494 -72.77 -15.09 1.88
CA LEU A 494 -71.64 -15.97 2.22
C LEU A 494 -71.62 -17.25 1.37
N ALA A 495 -72.79 -17.82 1.08
CA ALA A 495 -72.91 -18.98 0.21
C ALA A 495 -72.49 -18.67 -1.24
N GLU A 496 -72.86 -17.49 -1.77
CA GLU A 496 -72.43 -17.02 -3.09
C GLU A 496 -70.93 -16.78 -3.17
N LEU A 497 -70.35 -16.09 -2.18
CA LEU A 497 -68.91 -15.81 -2.13
C LEU A 497 -68.10 -17.11 -2.05
N LYS A 498 -68.56 -18.10 -1.29
CA LYS A 498 -67.92 -19.42 -1.22
C LYS A 498 -67.95 -20.16 -2.57
N LYS A 499 -69.04 -20.00 -3.33
CA LYS A 499 -69.20 -20.58 -4.67
C LYS A 499 -68.27 -19.94 -5.71
N GLN A 500 -67.89 -18.67 -5.52
CA GLN A 500 -66.92 -17.98 -6.39
C GLN A 500 -65.47 -18.36 -6.11
N ILE A 501 -65.17 -18.86 -4.90
CA ILE A 501 -63.82 -19.27 -4.47
C ILE A 501 -63.55 -20.75 -4.76
N THR A 502 -64.59 -21.59 -4.82
CA THR A 502 -64.45 -23.04 -5.02
C THR A 502 -64.88 -23.41 -6.44
N PRO A 503 -63.96 -23.66 -7.39
CA PRO A 503 -64.33 -24.22 -8.68
C PRO A 503 -64.78 -25.69 -8.49
N GLU A 504 -65.77 -26.14 -9.28
CA GLU A 504 -66.02 -27.59 -9.43
C GLU A 504 -64.83 -28.30 -10.08
#